data_AF-A0A7V6HTC5-F1
#
_entry.id   AF-A0A7V6HTC5-F1
#
_cell.length_a   1.000
_cell.length_b   1.000
_cell.length_c   1.000
_cell.angle_alpha   90.00
_cell.angle_beta   90.00
_cell.angle_gamma   90.00
#
_symmetry.space_group_name_H-M   'P 1'
#
loop_
_entity.id
_entity.type
_entity.pdbx_description
1 polymer ?
#
loop_
_entity_poly.entity_id
_entity_poly.type
_entity_poly.pdbx_seq_one_letter_code
_entity_poly.pdbx_strand_id
1 'polypeptide(L)' 'MKEIYHQNKGRYGYRGITLEFRTKHNLVINHKTVSKLMKELDLACKIRIKKDKSYKGEMGKIADNLLLD' A
#
# COMPACT_ATOMS: atom_id res chain seq x y z
N MET A 1 -17.82 7.46 -0.87
CA MET A 1 -16.34 7.47 -0.63
C MET A 1 -15.99 7.75 0.83
N LYS A 2 -16.42 8.88 1.43
CA LYS A 2 -16.13 9.19 2.84
C LYS A 2 -16.54 8.06 3.79
N GLU A 3 -17.73 7.49 3.59
CA GLU A 3 -18.21 6.37 4.40
C GLU A 3 -17.29 5.15 4.33
N ILE A 4 -17.02 4.62 3.12
CA ILE A 4 -16.05 3.53 2.89
C ILE A 4 -14.69 3.84 3.55
N TYR A 5 -14.19 5.07 3.39
CA TYR A 5 -12.94 5.51 3.98
C TYR A 5 -12.96 5.43 5.51
N HIS A 6 -14.01 5.96 6.16
CA HIS A 6 -14.13 5.99 7.62
C HIS A 6 -14.42 4.60 8.22
N GLN A 7 -15.26 3.78 7.57
CA GLN A 7 -15.50 2.38 7.95
C GLN A 7 -14.19 1.58 7.94
N ASN A 8 -13.33 1.84 6.95
CA ASN A 8 -11.99 1.26 6.86
C ASN A 8 -10.93 2.03 7.70
N LYS A 9 -11.34 2.91 8.61
CA LYS A 9 -10.45 3.66 9.53
C LYS A 9 -9.36 4.47 8.80
N GLY A 10 -9.68 4.96 7.61
CA GLY A 10 -8.76 5.70 6.74
C GLY A 10 -7.64 4.87 6.11
N ARG A 11 -7.74 3.54 6.17
CA ARG A 11 -6.74 2.62 5.60
C ARG A 11 -6.83 2.46 4.10
N TYR A 12 -7.98 2.77 3.52
CA TYR A 12 -8.21 2.58 2.10
C TYR A 12 -7.80 3.84 1.34
N GLY A 13 -6.77 3.69 0.50
CA GLY A 13 -6.48 4.60 -0.60
C GLY A 13 -7.37 4.31 -1.81
N TYR A 14 -7.09 4.97 -2.95
CA TYR A 14 -7.92 4.84 -4.15
C TYR A 14 -8.07 3.39 -4.62
N ARG A 15 -7.05 2.54 -4.43
CA ARG A 15 -7.10 1.11 -4.77
C ARG A 15 -8.13 0.36 -3.93
N GLY A 16 -8.13 0.55 -2.61
CA GLY A 16 -9.07 -0.09 -1.70
C GLY A 16 -10.50 0.36 -1.95
N ILE A 17 -10.69 1.68 -2.16
CA ILE A 17 -12.00 2.24 -2.50
C ILE A 17 -12.50 1.73 -3.86
N THR A 18 -11.62 1.65 -4.88
CA THR A 18 -12.00 1.11 -6.21
C THR A 18 -12.42 -0.35 -6.11
N LEU A 19 -11.71 -1.15 -5.31
CA LEU A 19 -12.05 -2.55 -5.08
C LEU A 19 -13.42 -2.67 -4.40
N GLU A 20 -13.68 -1.88 -3.37
CA GLU A 20 -14.94 -1.90 -2.64
C GLU A 20 -16.14 -1.49 -3.50
N PHE A 21 -15.97 -0.49 -4.39
CA PHE A 21 -16.97 -0.17 -5.39
C PHE A 21 -17.27 -1.35 -6.31
N ARG A 22 -16.23 -2.05 -6.79
CA ARG A 22 -16.42 -3.18 -7.69
C ARG A 22 -17.08 -4.37 -7.01
N THR A 23 -16.70 -4.69 -5.76
CA THR A 23 -17.13 -5.94 -5.10
C THR A 23 -18.40 -5.78 -4.27
N LYS A 24 -18.58 -4.68 -3.54
CA LYS A 24 -19.75 -4.48 -2.68
C LYS A 24 -20.90 -3.75 -3.37
N HIS A 25 -20.57 -2.87 -4.31
CA HIS A 25 -21.56 -2.01 -4.96
C HIS A 25 -21.78 -2.39 -6.43
N ASN A 26 -21.04 -3.36 -6.98
CA ASN A 26 -21.05 -3.71 -8.41
C ASN A 26 -20.85 -2.50 -9.35
N LEU A 27 -20.11 -1.49 -8.87
CA LEU A 27 -19.82 -0.27 -9.61
C LEU A 27 -18.40 -0.32 -10.18
N VAL A 28 -18.32 -0.31 -11.52
CA VAL A 28 -17.03 -0.25 -12.22
C VAL A 28 -16.68 1.21 -12.49
N ILE A 29 -15.90 1.79 -11.59
CA ILE A 29 -15.39 3.17 -11.71
C ILE A 29 -13.90 3.11 -12.00
N ASN A 30 -13.43 3.95 -12.93
CA ASN A 30 -12.00 4.08 -13.20
C ASN A 30 -11.26 4.54 -11.93
N HIS A 31 -10.17 3.83 -11.59
CA HIS A 31 -9.32 4.16 -10.45
C HIS A 31 -8.77 5.60 -10.50
N LYS A 32 -8.60 6.19 -11.70
CA LYS A 32 -8.22 7.61 -11.86
C LYS A 32 -9.28 8.56 -11.34
N THR A 33 -10.55 8.29 -11.63
CA THR A 33 -11.70 9.06 -11.14
C THR A 33 -11.79 8.96 -9.62
N VAL A 34 -11.59 7.76 -9.07
CA VAL A 34 -11.52 7.55 -7.62
C VAL A 34 -10.38 8.36 -7.00
N SER A 35 -9.19 8.33 -7.60
CA SER A 35 -8.03 9.09 -7.13
C SER A 35 -8.28 10.61 -7.14
N LYS A 36 -8.90 11.13 -8.22
CA LYS A 36 -9.27 12.56 -8.33
C LYS A 36 -10.26 12.97 -7.24
N LEU A 37 -11.34 12.22 -7.09
CA LEU A 37 -12.36 12.49 -6.07
C LEU A 37 -11.81 12.39 -4.65
N MET A 38 -10.91 11.44 -4.37
CA MET A 38 -10.25 11.37 -3.06
C MET A 38 -9.43 12.62 -2.77
N LYS A 39 -8.73 13.19 -3.75
CA LYS A 39 -7.98 14.44 -3.59
C LYS A 39 -8.91 15.62 -3.33
N GLU A 40 -9.99 15.74 -4.10
CA GLU A 40 -10.99 16.82 -3.94
C GLU A 40 -11.69 16.77 -2.57
N LEU A 41 -11.83 15.57 -1.99
CA LEU A 41 -12.44 15.35 -0.68
C LEU A 41 -11.43 15.34 0.48
N ASP A 42 -10.15 15.63 0.21
CA ASP A 42 -9.04 15.58 1.18
C ASP A 42 -8.92 14.24 1.94
N LEU A 43 -9.08 13.13 1.20
CA LEU A 43 -8.99 11.76 1.74
C LEU A 43 -7.65 11.13 1.39
N ALA A 44 -6.77 10.99 2.38
CA ALA A 44 -5.48 10.31 2.24
C ALA A 44 -5.44 8.97 2.98
N CYS A 45 -4.80 7.96 2.38
CA CYS A 45 -4.56 6.68 3.06
C CYS A 45 -3.61 6.88 4.26
N LYS A 46 -4.05 6.49 5.46
CA LYS A 46 -3.33 6.71 6.72
C LYS A 46 -2.33 5.59 7.08
N ILE A 47 -2.22 4.53 6.28
CA ILE A 47 -1.30 3.43 6.58
C ILE A 47 0.15 3.92 6.43
N ARG A 48 0.96 3.71 7.48
CA ARG A 48 2.41 3.93 7.42
C ARG A 48 3.03 2.97 6.41
N ILE A 49 3.70 3.52 5.41
CA ILE A 49 4.48 2.72 4.46
C ILE A 49 5.60 2.00 5.24
N LYS A 50 5.58 0.68 5.23
CA LYS A 50 6.70 -0.13 5.71
C LYS A 50 7.80 -0.05 4.67
N LYS A 51 8.97 0.46 5.06
CA LYS A 51 10.18 0.35 4.23
C LYS A 51 10.57 -1.12 4.13
N ASP A 52 10.79 -1.59 2.92
CA ASP A 52 11.29 -2.94 2.69
C ASP A 52 12.68 -3.09 3.32
N LYS A 53 12.92 -4.24 3.97
CA LYS A 53 14.22 -4.60 4.54
C LYS A 53 14.78 -5.71 3.66
N SER A 54 15.41 -5.31 2.56
CA SER A 54 16.03 -6.24 1.60
C SER A 54 17.16 -7.09 2.20
N TYR A 55 17.72 -6.67 3.34
CA TYR A 55 18.75 -7.42 4.06
C TYR A 55 18.14 -8.61 4.81
N LYS A 56 18.54 -9.82 4.40
CA LYS A 56 18.05 -11.10 4.94
C LYS A 56 18.91 -11.67 6.09
N GLY A 57 19.88 -10.91 6.61
CA GLY A 57 20.93 -11.43 7.51
C GLY A 57 22.16 -11.90 6.74
N GLU A 58 23.06 -12.63 7.38
CA GLU A 58 24.17 -13.31 6.70
C GLU A 58 23.61 -14.27 5.64
N MET A 59 23.85 -13.96 4.38
CA MET A 59 23.57 -14.87 3.27
C MET A 59 24.89 -15.28 2.64
N GLY A 60 25.24 -16.56 2.81
CA GLY A 60 26.42 -17.18 2.23
C GLY A 60 27.45 -17.59 3.28
N LYS A 61 28.22 -18.64 2.97
CA LYS A 61 29.45 -18.99 3.70
C LYS A 61 30.45 -17.86 3.49
N ILE A 62 30.86 -17.18 4.56
CA ILE A 62 32.01 -16.28 4.54
C ILE A 62 33.23 -17.18 4.25
N ALA A 63 33.97 -16.89 3.19
CA ALA A 63 35.23 -17.59 2.92
C ALA A 63 36.29 -17.10 3.91
N ASP A 64 37.10 -18.02 4.44
CA ASP A 64 38.17 -17.67 5.37
C ASP A 64 39.21 -16.76 4.68
N ASN A 65 39.69 -15.75 5.40
CA ASN A 65 40.66 -14.80 4.89
C ASN A 65 42.07 -15.42 4.88
N LEU A 66 42.46 -15.99 3.73
CA LEU A 66 43.75 -16.67 3.51
C LEU A 66 44.95 -15.73 3.32
N LEU A 67 44.78 -14.41 3.49
CA LEU A 67 45.84 -13.40 3.29
C LEU A 67 46.62 -13.07 4.58
N LEU A 68 46.40 -13.83 5.65
CA LEU A 68 47.05 -13.64 6.95
C LEU A 68 47.99 -14.79 7.36
N ASP A 69 48.41 -15.62 6.39
CA ASP A 69 49.51 -16.59 6.55
C ASP A 69 50.71 -16.22 5.66
#